data_AF-A0A0T9A3F2-F1
#
_entry.id   AF-A0A0T9A3F2-F1
#
_cell.length_a   1.000
_cell.length_b   1.000
_cell.length_c   1.000
_cell.angle_alpha   90.00
_cell.angle_beta   90.00
_cell.angle_gamma   90.00
#
_symmetry.space_group_name_H-M   'P 1'
#
loop_
_entity.id
_entity.type
_entity.pdbx_description
1 polymer ?
#
loop_
_entity_poly.entity_id
_entity_poly.type
_entity_poly.pdbx_seq_one_letter_code
_entity_poly.pdbx_strand_id
1 'polypeptide(L)'
;MFIKSLSIISKNTDVVLRKIEFKNGINFIVDSEKSYKHNKVGKTTCLKLLDLSLGAKSKDAIFKDYETQSVNEQLRLFIENQKIYTDMVLIDDFNHPSKEVSIKTELFNRGKRYINGEQTSYDEVNKYLNELLFENSSQKPSFRSTIKSFVRILMTKDNTQFLKVLDNFSNISEYRAIYNYLFDISDPKNDLELGKLKQELKK
;
A
#
# COMPACT_ATOMS: atom_id res chain seq x y z
N MET A 1 -9.50 9.19 -8.81
CA MET A 1 -9.39 7.74 -8.52
C MET A 1 -9.79 7.49 -7.09
N PHE A 2 -10.61 6.46 -6.86
CA PHE A 2 -11.13 6.01 -5.59
C PHE A 2 -10.98 4.50 -5.46
N ILE A 3 -10.87 4.00 -4.24
CA ILE A 3 -10.96 2.56 -3.98
C ILE A 3 -12.45 2.21 -3.97
N LYS A 4 -12.90 1.34 -4.88
CA LYS A 4 -14.27 0.82 -4.95
C LYS A 4 -14.45 -0.34 -3.98
N SER A 5 -13.52 -1.29 -4.00
CA SER A 5 -13.59 -2.46 -3.15
C SER A 5 -12.23 -3.12 -2.91
N LEU A 6 -12.14 -3.86 -1.82
CA LEU A 6 -11.05 -4.80 -1.53
C LEU A 6 -11.66 -6.18 -1.23
N SER A 7 -11.32 -7.17 -2.05
CA SER A 7 -11.75 -8.56 -1.89
C SER A 7 -10.61 -9.44 -1.40
N ILE A 8 -10.92 -10.40 -0.54
CA ILE A 8 -10.01 -11.47 -0.09
C ILE A 8 -10.56 -12.77 -0.62
N ILE A 9 -9.77 -13.48 -1.43
CA ILE A 9 -10.24 -14.59 -2.23
C ILE A 9 -9.30 -15.78 -2.06
N SER A 10 -9.87 -16.98 -1.98
CA SER A 10 -9.12 -18.24 -2.05
C SER A 10 -8.91 -18.62 -3.51
N LYS A 11 -7.65 -18.72 -3.96
CA LYS A 11 -7.36 -19.14 -5.35
C LYS A 11 -7.69 -20.62 -5.60
N ASN A 12 -7.67 -21.46 -4.57
CA ASN A 12 -7.93 -22.88 -4.75
C ASN A 12 -9.42 -23.18 -5.00
N THR A 13 -10.31 -22.34 -4.46
CA THR A 13 -11.76 -22.56 -4.49
C THR A 13 -12.53 -21.46 -5.22
N ASP A 14 -11.85 -20.38 -5.61
CA ASP A 14 -12.43 -19.14 -6.13
C ASP A 14 -13.52 -18.50 -5.24
N VAL A 15 -13.56 -18.89 -3.96
CA VAL A 15 -14.51 -18.34 -2.99
C VAL A 15 -14.02 -16.98 -2.48
N VAL A 16 -14.89 -15.98 -2.56
CA VAL A 16 -14.70 -14.67 -1.90
C VAL A 16 -14.92 -14.85 -0.41
N LEU A 17 -13.84 -14.85 0.36
CA LEU A 17 -13.88 -15.00 1.82
C LEU A 17 -14.43 -13.74 2.50
N ARG A 18 -14.11 -12.58 1.94
CA ARG A 18 -14.60 -11.27 2.40
C ARG A 18 -14.50 -10.27 1.26
N LYS A 19 -15.51 -9.43 1.13
CA LYS A 19 -15.50 -8.24 0.26
C LYS A 19 -15.77 -7.02 1.12
N ILE A 20 -14.91 -6.02 0.98
CA ILE A 20 -15.06 -4.71 1.62
C ILE A 20 -15.42 -3.74 0.50
N GLU A 21 -16.62 -3.18 0.56
CA GLU A 21 -17.09 -2.18 -0.39
C GLU A 21 -16.97 -0.80 0.24
N PHE A 22 -16.32 0.11 -0.48
CA PHE A 22 -16.15 1.49 -0.08
C PHE A 22 -17.24 2.35 -0.73
N LYS A 23 -17.60 3.43 -0.05
CA LYS A 23 -18.60 4.39 -0.54
C LYS A 23 -17.92 5.72 -0.84
N ASN A 24 -18.57 6.53 -1.67
CA ASN A 24 -18.17 7.91 -1.84
C ASN A 24 -18.25 8.65 -0.48
N GLY A 25 -17.22 9.43 -0.16
CA GLY A 25 -17.08 10.11 1.12
C GLY A 25 -16.25 9.33 2.15
N ILE A 26 -16.49 9.62 3.43
CA ILE A 26 -15.68 9.10 4.53
C ILE A 26 -16.12 7.67 4.88
N ASN A 27 -15.15 6.76 4.92
CA ASN A 27 -15.36 5.37 5.30
C ASN A 27 -14.71 5.09 6.66
N PHE A 28 -15.45 4.49 7.59
CA PHE A 28 -14.96 4.19 8.95
C PHE A 28 -14.77 2.67 9.13
N ILE A 29 -13.60 2.26 9.62
CA ILE A 29 -13.32 0.88 10.02
C ILE A 29 -13.38 0.82 11.55
N VAL A 30 -14.53 0.44 12.09
CA VAL A 30 -14.82 0.43 13.54
C VAL A 30 -14.80 -0.98 14.12
N ASP A 31 -14.70 -1.09 15.45
CA ASP A 31 -14.92 -2.38 16.10
C ASP A 31 -16.40 -2.74 16.16
N SER A 32 -16.67 -4.04 16.23
CA SER A 32 -17.97 -4.49 16.74
C SER A 32 -17.94 -4.45 18.26
N GLU A 33 -18.90 -3.77 18.88
CA GLU A 33 -18.98 -3.50 20.33
C GLU A 33 -18.93 -4.75 21.25
N LYS A 34 -19.05 -5.98 20.70
CA LYS A 34 -19.12 -7.24 21.44
C LYS A 34 -17.80 -8.01 21.56
N SER A 35 -16.64 -7.44 21.21
CA SER A 35 -15.37 -8.16 21.32
C SER A 35 -14.74 -8.03 22.71
N TYR A 36 -14.94 -9.02 23.59
CA TYR A 36 -14.18 -9.19 24.85
C TYR A 36 -12.66 -9.37 24.62
N LYS A 37 -12.23 -9.55 23.36
CA LYS A 37 -10.81 -9.58 22.95
C LYS A 37 -10.40 -8.23 22.37
N HIS A 38 -9.96 -7.34 23.25
CA HIS A 38 -9.74 -5.91 22.99
C HIS A 38 -8.69 -5.54 21.91
N ASN A 39 -8.05 -6.49 21.20
CA ASN A 39 -6.94 -6.17 20.26
C ASN A 39 -6.78 -7.12 19.05
N LYS A 40 -7.74 -8.01 18.75
CA LYS A 40 -7.57 -9.05 17.69
C LYS A 40 -8.69 -9.10 16.64
N VAL A 41 -9.31 -7.97 16.33
CA VAL A 41 -10.48 -7.93 15.43
C VAL A 41 -10.09 -7.69 13.95
N GLY A 42 -8.81 -7.56 13.65
CA GLY A 42 -8.29 -7.54 12.27
C GLY A 42 -8.28 -6.16 11.59
N LYS A 43 -8.49 -5.06 12.33
CA LYS A 43 -8.43 -3.69 11.79
C LYS A 43 -7.08 -3.37 11.17
N THR A 44 -6.01 -3.59 11.93
CA THR A 44 -4.63 -3.41 11.45
C THR A 44 -4.36 -4.32 10.25
N THR A 45 -4.87 -5.54 10.24
CA THR A 45 -4.76 -6.44 9.09
C THR A 45 -5.44 -5.86 7.85
N CYS A 46 -6.63 -5.28 7.97
CA CYS A 46 -7.31 -4.60 6.87
C CYS A 46 -6.47 -3.46 6.29
N LEU A 47 -5.91 -2.61 7.15
CA LEU A 47 -5.03 -1.51 6.75
C LEU A 47 -3.76 -2.01 6.05
N LYS A 48 -3.18 -3.10 6.57
CA LYS A 48 -2.02 -3.76 5.96
C LYS A 48 -2.32 -4.35 4.58
N LEU A 49 -3.51 -4.92 4.38
CA LEU A 49 -3.93 -5.41 3.06
C LEU A 49 -4.13 -4.27 2.06
N LEU A 50 -4.68 -3.13 2.50
CA LEU A 50 -4.77 -1.92 1.67
C LEU A 50 -3.39 -1.44 1.24
N ASP A 51 -2.42 -1.33 2.17
CA ASP A 51 -1.06 -0.88 1.84
C ASP A 51 -0.32 -1.87 0.91
N LEU A 52 -0.52 -3.19 1.07
CA LEU A 52 0.00 -4.20 0.14
C LEU A 52 -0.57 -4.06 -1.27
N SER A 53 -1.88 -3.86 -1.39
CA SER A 53 -2.54 -3.60 -2.67
C SER A 53 -2.08 -2.27 -3.28
N LEU A 54 -1.69 -1.30 -2.44
CA LEU A 54 -1.06 -0.04 -2.85
C LEU A 54 0.47 -0.12 -2.89
N GLY A 55 1.03 -1.29 -3.22
CA GLY A 55 2.43 -1.43 -3.58
C GLY A 55 3.41 -1.69 -2.42
N ALA A 56 2.97 -1.96 -1.19
CA ALA A 56 3.90 -2.41 -0.16
C ALA A 56 4.50 -3.79 -0.49
N LYS A 57 5.77 -3.99 -0.09
CA LYS A 57 6.56 -5.17 -0.48
C LYS A 57 6.39 -6.36 0.47
N SER A 58 6.37 -6.12 1.78
CA SER A 58 6.46 -7.14 2.83
C SER A 58 5.12 -7.83 3.09
N LYS A 59 4.82 -8.88 2.31
CA LYS A 59 3.60 -9.68 2.47
C LYS A 59 3.53 -10.39 3.82
N ASP A 60 4.69 -10.76 4.36
CA ASP A 60 4.81 -11.45 5.64
C ASP A 60 4.35 -10.59 6.82
N ALA A 61 4.37 -9.26 6.70
CA ALA A 61 3.85 -8.34 7.71
C ALA A 61 2.35 -8.52 8.03
N ILE A 62 1.61 -9.30 7.22
CA ILE A 62 0.23 -9.70 7.51
C ILE A 62 0.15 -10.69 8.68
N PHE A 63 1.11 -11.61 8.79
CA PHE A 63 1.13 -12.66 9.80
C PHE A 63 2.34 -12.59 10.74
N LYS A 64 3.32 -11.73 10.45
CA LYS A 64 4.48 -11.46 11.29
C LYS A 64 4.36 -10.09 11.96
N ASP A 65 4.53 -10.07 13.27
CA ASP A 65 4.77 -8.87 14.05
C ASP A 65 6.28 -8.57 14.06
N TYR A 66 6.68 -7.42 13.56
CA TYR A 66 8.10 -7.04 13.46
C TYR A 66 8.66 -6.46 14.76
N GLU A 67 7.82 -6.01 15.68
CA GLU A 67 8.26 -5.48 16.97
C GLU A 67 8.54 -6.64 17.92
N THR A 68 7.61 -7.58 18.02
CA THR A 68 7.76 -8.75 18.91
C THR A 68 8.45 -9.94 18.23
N GLN A 69 8.71 -9.86 16.93
CA GLN A 69 9.15 -10.98 16.07
C GLN A 69 8.20 -12.19 16.11
N SER A 70 6.96 -12.02 16.59
CA SER A 70 5.99 -13.11 16.68
C SER A 70 5.39 -13.42 15.31
N VAL A 71 5.06 -14.69 15.08
CA VAL A 71 4.44 -15.16 13.83
C VAL A 71 3.13 -15.86 14.16
N ASN A 72 2.04 -15.40 13.54
CA ASN A 72 0.78 -16.11 13.54
C ASN A 72 0.83 -17.24 12.50
N GLU A 73 1.38 -18.39 12.91
CA GLU A 73 1.54 -19.56 12.05
C GLU A 73 0.21 -20.09 11.51
N GLN A 74 -0.90 -19.97 12.26
CA GLN A 74 -2.22 -20.35 11.77
C GLN A 74 -2.64 -19.53 10.55
N LEU A 75 -2.47 -18.20 10.61
CA LEU A 75 -2.77 -17.30 9.50
C LEU A 75 -1.82 -17.52 8.32
N ARG A 76 -0.53 -17.73 8.59
CA ARG A 76 0.46 -18.03 7.56
C ARG A 76 0.10 -19.31 6.81
N LEU A 77 -0.15 -20.41 7.53
CA LEU A 77 -0.54 -21.69 6.93
C LEU A 77 -1.87 -21.57 6.18
N PHE A 78 -2.83 -20.80 6.70
CA PHE A 78 -4.08 -20.53 5.98
C PHE A 78 -3.83 -19.82 4.63
N ILE A 79 -3.01 -18.77 4.62
CA ILE A 79 -2.64 -18.04 3.39
C ILE A 79 -1.95 -18.96 2.38
N GLU A 80 -0.98 -19.76 2.86
CA GLU A 80 -0.21 -20.68 2.01
C GLU A 80 -1.05 -21.82 1.45
N ASN A 81 -1.89 -22.43 2.28
CA ASN A 81 -2.66 -23.62 1.92
C ASN A 81 -3.83 -23.27 1.01
N GLN A 82 -4.55 -22.17 1.29
CA GLN A 82 -5.71 -21.73 0.50
C GLN A 82 -5.30 -20.83 -0.68
N LYS A 83 -4.01 -20.52 -0.82
CA LYS A 83 -3.46 -19.64 -1.86
C LYS A 83 -4.22 -18.31 -1.91
N ILE A 84 -4.30 -17.66 -0.76
CA ILE A 84 -5.07 -16.42 -0.59
C ILE A 84 -4.47 -15.29 -1.42
N TYR A 85 -5.34 -14.49 -2.06
CA TYR A 85 -4.97 -13.24 -2.71
C TYR A 85 -5.95 -12.12 -2.36
N THR A 86 -5.48 -10.88 -2.48
CA THR A 86 -6.36 -9.71 -2.50
C THR A 86 -6.60 -9.25 -3.92
N ASP A 87 -7.77 -8.68 -4.15
CA ASP A 87 -8.10 -7.95 -5.37
C ASP A 87 -8.70 -6.59 -4.99
N MET A 88 -7.98 -5.52 -5.31
CA MET A 88 -8.39 -4.14 -5.07
C MET A 88 -8.89 -3.54 -6.38
N VAL A 89 -10.11 -3.02 -6.37
CA VAL A 89 -10.70 -2.34 -7.53
C VAL A 89 -10.65 -0.83 -7.31
N LEU A 90 -10.07 -0.11 -8.26
CA LEU A 90 -9.98 1.35 -8.32
C LEU A 90 -10.91 1.87 -9.43
N ILE A 91 -11.59 2.98 -9.17
CA ILE A 91 -12.49 3.65 -10.13
C ILE A 91 -12.22 5.15 -10.17
N ASP A 92 -12.45 5.80 -11.30
CA ASP A 92 -12.24 7.24 -11.46
C ASP A 92 -13.31 8.07 -10.75
N ASP A 93 -14.57 7.63 -10.84
CA ASP A 93 -15.74 8.26 -10.25
C ASP A 93 -16.72 7.21 -9.70
N PHE A 94 -17.42 7.52 -8.60
CA PHE A 94 -18.38 6.61 -7.98
C PHE A 94 -19.76 6.60 -8.64
N ASN A 95 -20.17 7.72 -9.25
CA ASN A 95 -21.50 7.88 -9.84
C ASN A 95 -21.50 7.41 -11.30
N HIS A 96 -20.45 7.75 -12.04
CA HIS A 96 -20.28 7.48 -13.46
C HIS A 96 -18.87 6.97 -13.75
N PRO A 97 -18.51 5.75 -13.30
CA PRO A 97 -17.18 5.19 -13.53
C PRO A 97 -16.93 5.01 -15.04
N SER A 98 -15.90 5.66 -15.55
CA SER A 98 -15.43 5.50 -16.93
C SER A 98 -14.19 4.61 -17.03
N LYS A 99 -13.45 4.48 -15.92
CA LYS A 99 -12.24 3.68 -15.82
C LYS A 99 -12.28 2.83 -14.56
N GLU A 100 -12.05 1.53 -14.73
CA GLU A 100 -11.91 0.58 -13.63
C GLU A 100 -10.56 -0.15 -13.76
N VAL A 101 -9.87 -0.32 -12.63
CA VAL A 101 -8.58 -1.01 -12.55
C VAL A 101 -8.61 -2.02 -11.41
N SER A 102 -8.24 -3.26 -11.69
CA SER A 102 -8.03 -4.31 -10.69
C SER A 102 -6.54 -4.48 -10.39
N ILE A 103 -6.18 -4.42 -9.11
CA ILE A 103 -4.85 -4.71 -8.59
C ILE A 103 -4.93 -5.96 -7.72
N LYS A 104 -4.48 -7.08 -8.28
CA LYS A 104 -4.46 -8.38 -7.61
C LYS A 104 -3.09 -8.64 -6.99
N THR A 105 -3.05 -9.01 -5.71
CA THR A 105 -1.82 -9.37 -5.00
C THR A 105 -1.99 -10.73 -4.32
N GLU A 106 -1.27 -11.75 -4.81
CA GLU A 106 -1.22 -13.07 -4.16
C GLU A 106 -0.38 -12.99 -2.88
N LEU A 107 -0.93 -13.42 -1.74
CA LEU A 107 -0.31 -13.22 -0.42
C LEU A 107 0.66 -14.33 -0.01
N PHE A 108 0.53 -15.52 -0.62
CA PHE A 108 1.37 -16.67 -0.34
C PHE A 108 2.79 -16.53 -0.92
N ASN A 109 3.70 -17.41 -0.49
CA ASN A 109 5.09 -17.41 -0.90
C ASN A 109 5.21 -17.57 -2.42
N ARG A 110 6.11 -16.78 -3.03
CA ARG A 110 6.24 -16.66 -4.50
C ARG A 110 4.96 -16.21 -5.22
N GLY A 111 3.98 -15.69 -4.48
CA GLY A 111 2.77 -15.10 -5.06
C GLY A 111 3.11 -13.92 -5.97
N LYS A 112 2.37 -13.80 -7.05
CA LYS A 112 2.54 -12.79 -8.08
C LYS A 112 1.62 -11.59 -7.86
N ARG A 113 1.83 -10.54 -8.64
CA ARG A 113 0.92 -9.39 -8.73
C ARG A 113 0.37 -9.30 -10.14
N TYR A 114 -0.81 -8.72 -10.28
CA TYR A 114 -1.47 -8.56 -11.56
C TYR A 114 -2.17 -7.20 -11.61
N ILE A 115 -2.21 -6.63 -12.80
CA ILE A 115 -2.96 -5.41 -13.13
C ILE A 115 -3.95 -5.80 -14.21
N ASN A 116 -5.24 -5.65 -13.96
CA ASN A 116 -6.31 -6.04 -14.89
C ASN A 116 -6.18 -7.48 -15.42
N GLY A 117 -5.73 -8.40 -14.56
CA GLY A 117 -5.53 -9.81 -14.91
C GLY A 117 -4.18 -10.15 -15.54
N GLU A 118 -3.41 -9.17 -16.01
CA GLU A 118 -2.07 -9.39 -16.56
C GLU A 118 -1.02 -9.47 -15.45
N GLN A 119 -0.16 -10.49 -15.50
CA GLN A 119 0.86 -10.70 -14.48
C GLN A 119 1.97 -9.64 -14.60
N THR A 120 2.36 -9.03 -13.48
CA THR A 120 3.38 -8.00 -13.44
C THR A 120 4.41 -8.24 -12.34
N SER A 121 5.55 -7.57 -12.46
CA SER A 121 6.53 -7.43 -11.39
C SER A 121 6.07 -6.45 -10.32
N TYR A 122 6.75 -6.46 -9.16
CA TYR A 122 6.53 -5.48 -8.10
C TYR A 122 6.82 -4.05 -8.58
N ASP A 123 7.89 -3.84 -9.35
CA ASP A 123 8.29 -2.51 -9.79
C ASP A 123 7.30 -1.95 -10.81
N GLU A 124 6.75 -2.79 -11.70
CA GLU A 124 5.71 -2.39 -12.65
C GLU A 124 4.41 -1.97 -11.96
N VAL A 125 3.97 -2.67 -10.91
CA VAL A 125 2.81 -2.22 -10.12
C VAL A 125 3.05 -0.83 -9.55
N ASN A 126 4.22 -0.60 -8.95
CA ASN A 126 4.53 0.70 -8.38
C ASN A 126 4.61 1.80 -9.44
N LYS A 127 5.21 1.53 -10.60
CA LYS A 127 5.26 2.49 -11.72
C LYS A 127 3.87 2.84 -12.24
N TYR A 128 3.05 1.81 -12.48
CA TYR A 128 1.69 1.94 -12.95
C TYR A 128 0.83 2.74 -11.96
N LEU A 129 0.91 2.43 -10.66
CA LEU A 129 0.18 3.17 -9.64
C LEU A 129 0.66 4.62 -9.50
N ASN A 130 1.95 4.90 -9.70
CA ASN A 130 2.47 6.28 -9.70
C ASN A 130 1.86 7.12 -10.82
N GLU A 131 1.78 6.54 -12.01
CA GLU A 131 1.18 7.19 -13.17
C GLU A 131 -0.34 7.31 -13.01
N LEU A 132 -1.01 6.25 -12.55
CA LEU A 132 -2.46 6.24 -12.39
C LEU A 132 -2.98 7.21 -11.32
N LEU A 133 -2.30 7.28 -10.16
CA LEU A 133 -2.79 8.02 -8.99
C LEU A 133 -2.18 9.41 -8.84
N PHE A 134 -1.00 9.63 -9.41
CA PHE A 134 -0.24 10.87 -9.25
C PHE A 134 0.22 11.48 -10.56
N GLU A 135 -0.14 10.90 -11.72
CA GLU A 135 0.27 11.37 -13.05
C GLU A 135 1.80 11.46 -13.19
N ASN A 136 2.53 10.62 -12.44
CA ASN A 136 3.99 10.68 -12.37
C ASN A 136 4.67 9.66 -13.29
N SER A 137 4.66 9.88 -14.60
CA SER A 137 5.36 9.01 -15.54
C SER A 137 6.89 9.07 -15.36
N SER A 138 7.42 10.14 -14.76
CA SER A 138 8.86 10.31 -14.49
C SER A 138 9.39 9.41 -13.36
N GLN A 139 8.49 8.84 -12.55
CA GLN A 139 8.80 8.00 -11.39
C GLN A 139 9.64 8.71 -10.32
N LYS A 140 9.60 10.04 -10.29
CA LYS A 140 10.29 10.88 -9.33
C LYS A 140 9.30 11.90 -8.75
N PRO A 141 8.99 11.83 -7.44
CA PRO A 141 9.37 10.80 -6.49
C PRO A 141 8.79 9.42 -6.82
N SER A 142 9.33 8.37 -6.18
CA SER A 142 8.79 7.02 -6.34
C SER A 142 7.38 6.93 -5.74
N PHE A 143 6.54 6.05 -6.29
CA PHE A 143 5.17 5.85 -5.78
C PHE A 143 5.14 5.59 -4.26
N ARG A 144 6.03 4.74 -3.75
CA ARG A 144 6.09 4.41 -2.32
C ARG A 144 6.52 5.57 -1.44
N SER A 145 7.24 6.54 -1.98
CA SER A 145 7.52 7.80 -1.29
C SER A 145 6.29 8.70 -1.28
N THR A 146 5.62 8.85 -2.43
CA THR A 146 4.48 9.76 -2.61
C THR A 146 3.24 9.30 -1.85
N ILE A 147 2.89 8.00 -1.93
CA ILE A 147 1.67 7.44 -1.32
C ILE A 147 1.68 7.49 0.21
N LYS A 148 2.86 7.55 0.85
CA LYS A 148 3.02 7.62 2.32
C LYS A 148 2.42 8.90 2.93
N SER A 149 2.27 9.97 2.13
CA SER A 149 1.54 11.17 2.57
C SER A 149 0.05 10.90 2.83
N PHE A 150 -0.51 9.88 2.17
CA PHE A 150 -1.93 9.52 2.19
C PHE A 150 -2.21 8.23 2.97
N VAL A 151 -1.38 7.20 2.80
CA VAL A 151 -1.45 5.92 3.52
C VAL A 151 -0.44 5.95 4.66
N ARG A 152 -0.87 6.43 5.82
CA ARG A 152 -0.02 6.62 7.01
C ARG A 152 0.12 5.37 7.87
N ILE A 153 0.18 4.20 7.24
CA ILE A 153 0.41 2.92 7.90
C ILE A 153 1.81 2.44 7.52
N LEU A 154 2.60 2.06 8.52
CA LEU A 154 3.84 1.34 8.28
C LEU A 154 3.58 -0.13 8.57
N MET A 155 3.82 -1.00 7.57
CA MET A 155 3.61 -2.45 7.71
C MET A 155 4.43 -3.07 8.85
N THR A 156 5.57 -2.45 9.19
CA THR A 156 6.62 -3.04 10.01
C THR A 156 6.85 -2.34 11.36
N LYS A 157 6.19 -1.20 11.64
CA LYS A 157 6.38 -0.43 12.88
C LYS A 157 5.15 0.42 13.22
N ASP A 158 4.96 0.71 14.50
CA ASP A 158 4.04 1.77 14.90
C ASP A 158 4.56 3.15 14.45
N ASN A 159 3.67 3.93 13.84
CA ASN A 159 4.02 5.20 13.20
C ASN A 159 4.08 6.31 14.26
N THR A 160 5.18 6.39 15.01
CA THR A 160 5.44 7.50 15.94
C THR A 160 5.79 8.81 15.21
N GLN A 161 5.99 8.75 13.89
CA GLN A 161 6.39 9.89 13.08
C GLN A 161 5.19 10.63 12.50
N PHE A 162 4.52 11.41 13.35
CA PHE A 162 3.39 12.26 12.92
C PHE A 162 3.78 13.28 11.84
N LEU A 163 5.00 13.80 11.88
CA LEU A 163 5.49 14.87 11.00
C LEU A 163 6.30 14.37 9.81
N LYS A 164 6.84 13.15 9.87
CA LYS A 164 7.80 12.60 8.91
C LYS A 164 7.39 11.19 8.49
N VAL A 165 6.63 11.10 7.40
CA VAL A 165 6.00 9.84 6.96
C VAL A 165 6.93 8.89 6.19
N LEU A 166 8.09 9.37 5.72
CA LEU A 166 9.12 8.53 5.10
C LEU A 166 9.95 7.78 6.15
N ASP A 167 10.73 6.80 5.71
CA ASP A 167 11.55 5.99 6.63
C ASP A 167 12.58 6.86 7.38
N ASN A 168 13.03 6.40 8.55
CA ASN A 168 13.94 7.15 9.44
C ASN A 168 15.25 7.61 8.76
N PHE A 169 15.65 6.94 7.68
CA PHE A 169 16.85 7.24 6.92
C PHE A 169 16.62 8.24 5.78
N SER A 170 15.38 8.70 5.59
CA SER A 170 15.06 9.65 4.55
C SER A 170 15.60 11.04 4.85
N ASN A 171 16.12 11.67 3.80
CA ASN A 171 16.80 12.95 3.89
C ASN A 171 15.86 14.12 3.55
N ILE A 172 16.31 15.34 3.85
CA ILE A 172 15.53 16.56 3.61
C ILE A 172 15.22 16.74 2.11
N SER A 173 16.14 16.39 1.22
CA SER A 173 15.94 16.47 -0.23
C SER A 173 14.81 15.57 -0.72
N GLU A 174 14.64 14.37 -0.15
CA GLU A 174 13.52 13.48 -0.48
C GLU A 174 12.18 14.07 -0.05
N TYR A 175 12.10 14.65 1.15
CA TYR A 175 10.89 15.35 1.59
C TYR A 175 10.58 16.55 0.69
N ARG A 176 11.58 17.36 0.34
CA ARG A 176 11.40 18.50 -0.56
C ARG A 176 10.93 18.06 -1.93
N ALA A 177 11.53 17.02 -2.50
CA ALA A 177 11.09 16.45 -3.77
C ALA A 177 9.62 16.01 -3.71
N ILE A 178 9.19 15.35 -2.63
CA ILE A 178 7.79 14.95 -2.48
C ILE A 178 6.87 16.15 -2.39
N TYR A 179 7.19 17.15 -1.56
CA TYR A 179 6.35 18.33 -1.41
C TYR A 179 6.30 19.15 -2.70
N ASN A 180 7.43 19.34 -3.37
CA ASN A 180 7.50 20.06 -4.63
C ASN A 180 6.68 19.37 -5.72
N TYR A 181 6.68 18.03 -5.74
CA TYR A 181 5.84 17.27 -6.65
C TYR A 181 4.35 17.35 -6.29
N LEU A 182 3.99 17.09 -5.02
CA LEU A 182 2.58 17.05 -4.59
C LEU A 182 1.88 18.41 -4.64
N PHE A 183 2.63 19.50 -4.47
CA PHE A 183 2.11 20.86 -4.51
C PHE A 183 2.40 21.59 -5.83
N ASP A 184 2.96 20.89 -6.82
CA ASP A 184 3.31 21.44 -8.14
C ASP A 184 4.14 22.74 -8.06
N ILE A 185 5.17 22.74 -7.19
CA ILE A 185 6.01 23.93 -6.93
C ILE A 185 7.21 23.97 -7.87
N SER A 186 7.90 22.84 -8.05
CA SER A 186 9.10 22.75 -8.89
C SER A 186 9.45 21.31 -9.24
N ASP A 187 10.37 21.10 -10.18
CA ASP A 187 10.83 19.76 -10.55
C ASP A 187 11.49 19.05 -9.34
N PRO A 188 10.93 17.93 -8.84
CA PRO A 188 11.49 17.18 -7.71
C PRO A 188 12.89 16.62 -7.97
N LYS A 189 13.30 16.48 -9.24
CA LYS A 189 14.66 16.02 -9.60
C LYS A 189 15.72 16.97 -9.07
N ASN A 190 15.44 18.28 -9.08
CA ASN A 190 16.40 19.29 -8.65
C ASN A 190 16.75 19.13 -7.17
N ASP A 191 15.76 18.88 -6.30
CA ASP A 191 16.02 18.66 -4.87
C ASP A 191 16.79 17.36 -4.62
N LEU A 192 16.48 16.29 -5.35
CA LEU A 192 17.18 15.02 -5.25
C LEU A 192 18.64 15.14 -5.67
N GLU A 193 18.91 15.87 -6.77
CA GLU A 193 20.26 16.15 -7.26
C GLU A 193 21.04 17.03 -6.29
N LEU A 194 20.43 18.13 -5.82
CA LEU A 194 21.03 18.98 -4.79
C LEU A 194 21.37 18.20 -3.51
N GLY A 195 20.51 17.27 -3.11
CA GLY A 195 20.74 16.36 -1.99
C GLY A 195 21.98 15.49 -2.16
N LYS A 196 22.15 14.89 -3.36
CA LYS A 196 23.32 14.08 -3.70
C LYS A 196 24.62 14.89 -3.70
N LEU A 197 24.63 16.04 -4.38
CA LEU A 197 25.80 16.93 -4.44
C LEU A 197 26.25 17.38 -3.04
N LYS A 198 25.30 17.69 -2.15
CA LYS A 198 25.61 18.03 -0.74
C LYS A 198 26.19 16.87 0.06
N GLN A 199 25.88 15.63 -0.27
CA GLN A 199 26.48 14.45 0.37
C GLN A 199 27.89 14.20 -0.15
N GLU A 200 28.12 14.39 -1.45
CA GLU A 200 29.44 14.27 -2.08
C GLU A 200 30.43 15.29 -1.53
N LEU A 201 30.01 16.55 -1.35
CA LEU A 201 30.83 17.61 -0.75
C LEU A 201 31.23 17.37 0.72
N LYS A 202 30.57 16.43 1.41
CA LYS A 202 30.87 16.09 2.82
C LYS A 202 31.82 14.90 2.95
N LYS A 203 32.17 14.23 1.85
CA LYS A 203 33.18 13.16 1.80
C LYS A 203 34.54 13.74 1.50
#